data_AF-A0A3Q3G7Z6-F1
#
_entry.id   AF-A0A3Q3G7Z6-F1
#
_cell.length_a   1.000
_cell.length_b   1.000
_cell.length_c   1.000
_cell.angle_alpha   90.00
_cell.angle_beta   90.00
_cell.angle_gamma   90.00
#
_symmetry.space_group_name_H-M   'P 1'
#
loop_
_entity.id
_entity.type
_entity.pdbx_description
1 polymer ?
#
loop_
_entity_poly.entity_id
_entity_poly.type
_entity_poly.pdbx_seq_one_letter_code
_entity_poly.pdbx_strand_id
1 'polypeptide(L)'
;MNKDGTLISYGQIFMTREFLKSLRKPFCQMMEPKFEFSVKFNMLELDDSDMALFLAVIILSGDRPGLLNVKPIEQLQETVLHSLELQLKLSHPDSLQLFAKLLQKMTDLRQIVTDHVHLIQLLKKTEVDMCLHPLLQEIIKDLY
;
A
#
# COMPACT_ATOMS: atom_id res chain seq x y z
N MET A 1 -0.24 -8.02 8.45
CA MET A 1 -1.17 -9.01 7.87
C MET A 1 -0.40 -10.28 7.56
N ASN A 2 -0.94 -11.46 7.85
CA ASN A 2 -0.37 -12.75 7.44
C ASN A 2 -1.37 -13.49 6.53
N LYS A 3 -1.08 -14.75 6.19
CA LYS A 3 -1.94 -15.57 5.32
C LYS A 3 -3.32 -15.85 5.92
N ASP A 4 -3.44 -15.83 7.25
CA ASP A 4 -4.62 -16.26 8.02
C ASP A 4 -5.47 -15.09 8.53
N GLY A 5 -4.93 -13.86 8.60
CA GLY A 5 -5.65 -12.71 9.13
C GLY A 5 -4.80 -11.48 9.41
N THR A 6 -5.43 -10.49 10.05
CA THR A 6 -4.83 -9.19 10.35
C THR A 6 -5.09 -8.78 11.79
N LEU A 7 -4.13 -8.06 12.36
CA LEU A 7 -4.30 -7.38 13.64
C LEU A 7 -5.06 -6.07 13.41
N ILE A 8 -6.01 -5.78 14.30
CA ILE A 8 -6.76 -4.52 14.37
C ILE A 8 -6.82 -4.04 15.83
N SER A 9 -7.37 -2.85 16.07
CA SER A 9 -7.48 -2.25 17.41
C SER A 9 -6.13 -2.23 18.14
N TYR A 10 -5.12 -1.62 17.52
CA TYR A 10 -3.76 -1.50 18.08
C TYR A 10 -3.13 -2.85 18.48
N GLY A 11 -3.42 -3.92 17.73
CA GLY A 11 -2.87 -5.26 17.98
C GLY A 11 -3.68 -6.11 18.95
N GLN A 12 -4.79 -5.60 19.51
CA GLN A 12 -5.58 -6.32 20.51
C GLN A 12 -6.50 -7.39 19.92
N ILE A 13 -6.88 -7.26 18.65
CA ILE A 13 -7.83 -8.17 18.00
C ILE A 13 -7.19 -8.74 16.75
N PHE A 14 -7.22 -10.06 16.61
CA PHE A 14 -6.88 -10.75 15.36
C PHE A 14 -8.17 -11.09 14.60
N MET A 15 -8.36 -10.47 13.45
CA MET A 15 -9.47 -10.73 12.55
C MET A 15 -9.04 -11.65 11.43
N THR A 16 -9.72 -12.81 11.30
CA THR A 16 -9.32 -13.82 10.32
C THR A 16 -9.66 -13.41 8.89
N ARG A 17 -8.83 -13.84 7.94
CA ARG A 17 -9.04 -13.64 6.51
C ARG A 17 -10.34 -14.30 6.05
N GLU A 18 -10.60 -15.52 6.50
CA GLU A 18 -11.84 -16.24 6.15
C GLU A 18 -13.10 -15.55 6.68
N PHE A 19 -13.05 -14.94 7.87
CA PHE A 19 -14.15 -14.12 8.36
C PHE A 19 -14.38 -12.88 7.48
N LEU A 20 -13.31 -12.18 7.09
CA LEU A 20 -13.43 -11.02 6.18
C LEU A 20 -13.98 -11.43 4.80
N LYS A 21 -13.64 -12.62 4.31
CA LYS A 21 -14.16 -13.18 3.05
C LYS A 21 -15.61 -13.64 3.13
N SER A 22 -16.11 -13.99 4.32
CA SER A 22 -17.49 -14.44 4.50
C SER A 22 -18.52 -13.29 4.58
N LEU A 23 -18.06 -12.04 4.63
CA LEU A 23 -18.93 -10.86 4.61
C LEU A 23 -19.77 -10.82 3.32
N ARG A 24 -20.93 -10.17 3.40
CA ARG A 24 -21.78 -9.97 2.21
C ARG A 24 -21.06 -9.12 1.16
N LYS A 25 -21.42 -9.30 -0.11
CA LYS A 25 -20.93 -8.41 -1.16
C LYS A 25 -21.47 -6.97 -0.96
N PRO A 26 -20.66 -5.95 -1.31
CA PRO A 26 -19.31 -6.07 -1.88
C PRO A 26 -18.18 -6.03 -0.82
N PHE A 27 -18.48 -6.06 0.49
CA PHE A 27 -17.50 -5.93 1.58
C PHE A 27 -16.43 -7.04 1.60
N CYS A 28 -16.78 -8.29 1.27
CA CYS A 28 -15.82 -9.39 1.23
C CYS A 28 -14.68 -9.20 0.22
N GLN A 29 -14.84 -8.30 -0.75
CA GLN A 29 -13.83 -8.01 -1.77
C GLN A 29 -12.81 -6.95 -1.31
N MET A 30 -13.04 -6.30 -0.16
CA MET A 30 -12.26 -5.13 0.24
C MET A 30 -10.84 -5.48 0.68
N MET A 31 -10.71 -6.55 1.47
CA MET A 31 -9.46 -6.93 2.14
C MET A 31 -8.67 -8.00 1.39
N GLU A 32 -9.32 -8.82 0.56
CA GLU A 32 -8.68 -9.96 -0.09
C GLU A 32 -7.47 -9.56 -0.97
N PRO A 33 -7.54 -8.51 -1.82
CA PRO A 33 -6.37 -8.07 -2.58
C PRO A 33 -5.20 -7.61 -1.70
N LYS A 34 -5.50 -7.07 -0.51
CA LYS A 34 -4.47 -6.61 0.44
C LYS A 34 -3.80 -7.82 1.11
N PHE A 35 -4.55 -8.87 1.43
CA PHE A 35 -3.97 -10.13 1.89
C PHE A 35 -3.05 -10.76 0.85
N GLU A 36 -3.49 -10.85 -0.41
CA GLU A 36 -2.69 -11.40 -1.50
C GLU A 36 -1.39 -10.61 -1.71
N PHE A 37 -1.47 -9.28 -1.66
CA PHE A 37 -0.30 -8.42 -1.69
C PHE A 37 0.61 -8.64 -0.48
N SER A 38 0.07 -8.57 0.74
CA SER A 38 0.85 -8.70 1.97
C SER A 38 1.59 -10.04 2.05
N VAL A 39 0.98 -11.15 1.64
CA VAL A 39 1.67 -12.44 1.63
C VAL A 39 2.91 -12.40 0.72
N LYS A 40 2.78 -11.86 -0.50
CA LYS A 40 3.89 -11.72 -1.44
C LYS A 40 4.93 -10.69 -1.00
N PHE A 41 4.46 -9.59 -0.39
CA PHE A 41 5.31 -8.50 0.08
C PHE A 41 6.13 -8.92 1.31
N ASN A 42 5.54 -9.65 2.25
CA ASN A 42 6.23 -10.15 3.44
C ASN A 42 7.32 -11.19 3.09
N MET A 43 7.24 -11.87 1.95
CA MET A 43 8.33 -12.75 1.46
C MET A 43 9.60 -11.98 1.08
N LEU A 44 9.54 -10.64 1.02
CA LEU A 44 10.73 -9.80 0.87
C LEU A 44 11.48 -9.59 2.20
N GLU A 45 10.89 -10.02 3.32
CA GLU A 45 11.50 -10.03 4.67
C GLU A 45 12.10 -8.68 5.08
N LEU A 46 11.47 -7.59 4.65
CA LEU A 46 11.89 -6.23 4.97
C LEU A 46 11.73 -5.93 6.45
N ASP A 47 12.71 -5.22 7.02
CA ASP A 47 12.64 -4.69 8.38
C ASP A 47 12.05 -3.26 8.40
N ASP A 48 11.91 -2.69 9.60
CA ASP A 48 11.35 -1.34 9.77
C ASP A 48 12.21 -0.23 9.13
N SER A 49 13.53 -0.44 9.03
CA SER A 49 14.46 0.51 8.42
C SER A 49 14.30 0.54 6.90
N ASP A 50 14.19 -0.64 6.28
CA ASP A 50 13.91 -0.79 4.86
C ASP A 50 12.54 -0.18 4.51
N MET A 51 11.54 -0.47 5.35
CA MET A 51 10.18 0.03 5.19
C MET A 51 10.12 1.55 5.30
N ALA A 52 10.87 2.17 6.22
CA ALA A 52 10.92 3.62 6.35
C ALA A 52 11.40 4.30 5.05
N LEU A 53 12.48 3.79 4.45
CA LEU A 53 12.99 4.30 3.18
C LEU A 53 12.03 4.01 2.02
N PHE A 54 11.46 2.82 1.96
CA PHE A 54 10.51 2.45 0.91
C PHE A 54 9.24 3.34 0.93
N LEU A 55 8.68 3.60 2.12
CA LEU A 55 7.53 4.49 2.27
C LEU A 55 7.88 5.93 1.89
N ALA A 56 9.08 6.41 2.23
CA ALA A 56 9.55 7.72 1.79
C ALA A 56 9.64 7.82 0.26
N VAL A 57 10.14 6.80 -0.43
CA VAL A 57 10.14 6.73 -1.90
C VAL A 57 8.72 6.84 -2.48
N ILE A 58 7.74 6.15 -1.87
CA ILE A 58 6.33 6.19 -2.34
C ILE A 58 5.72 7.59 -2.17
N ILE A 59 5.99 8.26 -1.04
CA ILE A 59 5.49 9.61 -0.77
C ILE A 59 6.07 10.60 -1.78
N LEU A 60 7.37 10.47 -2.10
CA LEU A 60 8.11 11.36 -2.99
C LEU A 60 7.93 11.05 -4.49
N SER A 61 6.80 10.45 -4.88
CA SER A 61 6.56 10.14 -6.29
C SER A 61 6.35 11.42 -7.11
N GLY A 62 7.22 11.68 -8.09
CA GLY A 62 7.14 12.85 -8.98
C GLY A 62 6.03 12.78 -10.04
N ASP A 63 5.38 11.63 -10.21
CA ASP A 63 4.33 11.38 -11.21
C ASP A 63 2.91 11.60 -10.67
N ARG A 64 2.75 12.25 -9.51
CA ARG A 64 1.44 12.57 -8.95
C ARG A 64 0.75 13.70 -9.75
N PRO A 65 -0.54 13.58 -10.10
CA PRO A 65 -1.27 14.66 -10.75
C PRO A 65 -1.30 15.93 -9.89
N GLY A 66 -1.25 17.10 -10.54
CA GLY A 66 -1.37 18.40 -9.87
C GLY A 66 -0.11 18.93 -9.19
N LEU A 67 1.04 18.23 -9.31
CA LEU A 67 2.32 18.76 -8.82
C LEU A 67 2.73 20.03 -9.59
N LEU A 68 3.02 21.10 -8.85
CA LEU A 68 3.47 22.38 -9.43
C LEU A 68 4.95 22.35 -9.82
N ASN A 69 5.79 21.75 -8.98
CA ASN A 69 7.25 21.70 -9.15
C ASN A 69 7.76 20.27 -8.95
N VAL A 70 7.81 19.51 -10.05
CA VAL A 70 8.18 18.07 -10.03
C VAL A 70 9.67 17.86 -9.75
N LYS A 71 10.55 18.67 -10.37
CA LYS A 71 12.01 18.50 -10.30
C LYS A 71 12.60 18.34 -8.88
N PRO A 72 12.31 19.21 -7.89
CA PRO A 72 12.87 19.03 -6.55
C PRO A 72 12.34 17.77 -5.84
N ILE A 73 11.12 17.32 -6.18
CA ILE A 73 10.54 16.09 -5.63
C ILE A 73 11.30 14.88 -6.17
N GLU A 74 11.54 14.84 -7.48
CA GLU A 74 12.32 13.77 -8.13
C GLU A 74 13.76 13.72 -7.62
N GLN A 75 14.43 14.86 -7.43
CA GLN A 75 15.77 14.91 -6.86
C GLN A 75 15.82 14.36 -5.42
N LEU A 76 14.81 14.65 -4.63
CA LEU A 76 14.69 14.09 -3.28
C LEU A 76 14.39 12.59 -3.34
N GLN A 77 13.51 12.15 -4.24
CA GLN A 77 13.20 10.74 -4.43
C GLN A 77 14.43 9.95 -4.87
N GLU A 78 15.25 10.48 -5.79
CA GLU A 78 16.51 9.88 -6.24
C GLU A 78 17.49 9.69 -5.08
N THR A 79 17.62 10.69 -4.21
CA THR A 79 18.46 10.61 -3.00
C THR A 79 17.99 9.49 -2.06
N VAL A 80 16.68 9.36 -1.85
CA VAL A 80 16.09 8.32 -1.00
C VAL A 80 16.19 6.94 -1.66
N LEU A 81 16.03 6.85 -2.99
CA LEU A 81 16.21 5.60 -3.75
C LEU A 81 17.63 5.06 -3.63
N HIS A 82 18.65 5.92 -3.73
CA HIS A 82 20.03 5.52 -3.48
C HIS A 82 20.26 5.02 -2.05
N SER A 83 19.67 5.72 -1.07
CA SER A 83 19.73 5.30 0.33
C SER A 83 19.07 3.94 0.54
N LEU A 84 17.91 3.71 -0.07
CA LEU A 84 17.19 2.43 -0.04
C LEU A 84 18.02 1.31 -0.69
N GLU A 85 18.59 1.55 -1.86
CA GLU A 85 19.42 0.55 -2.55
C GLU A 85 20.63 0.14 -1.69
N LEU A 86 21.30 1.11 -1.06
CA LEU A 86 22.43 0.85 -0.17
C LEU A 86 22.01 0.08 1.08
N GLN A 87 20.94 0.52 1.75
CA GLN A 87 20.38 -0.14 2.93
C GLN A 87 20.06 -1.61 2.63
N LEU A 88 19.36 -1.89 1.54
CA LEU A 88 18.99 -3.26 1.18
C LEU A 88 20.23 -4.13 0.89
N LYS A 89 21.28 -3.59 0.26
CA LYS A 89 22.53 -4.31 0.02
C LYS A 89 23.27 -4.65 1.32
N LEU A 90 23.19 -3.79 2.33
CA LEU A 90 23.85 -3.99 3.62
C LEU A 90 23.07 -4.95 4.52
N SER A 91 21.75 -4.77 4.61
CA SER A 91 20.88 -5.56 5.50
C SER A 91 20.51 -6.92 4.92
N HIS A 92 20.48 -7.06 3.59
CA HIS A 92 20.08 -8.28 2.88
C HIS A 92 21.11 -8.72 1.84
N PRO A 93 22.37 -9.02 2.24
CA PRO A 93 23.47 -9.29 1.30
C PRO A 93 23.21 -10.49 0.36
N ASP A 94 22.42 -11.46 0.80
CA ASP A 94 22.07 -12.66 0.02
C ASP A 94 20.95 -12.41 -1.01
N SER A 95 20.27 -11.25 -0.95
CA SER A 95 19.11 -10.92 -1.78
C SER A 95 19.43 -9.89 -2.85
N LEU A 96 20.32 -10.22 -3.79
CA LEU A 96 20.85 -9.30 -4.82
C LEU A 96 19.80 -8.56 -5.67
N GLN A 97 18.60 -9.13 -5.81
CA GLN A 97 17.51 -8.56 -6.62
C GLN A 97 16.40 -7.89 -5.77
N LEU A 98 16.62 -7.71 -4.46
CA LEU A 98 15.61 -7.20 -3.54
C LEU A 98 15.15 -5.79 -3.91
N PHE A 99 16.08 -4.90 -4.24
CA PHE A 99 15.76 -3.54 -4.66
C PHE A 99 14.82 -3.54 -5.89
N ALA A 100 15.17 -4.28 -6.95
CA ALA A 100 14.35 -4.38 -8.15
C ALA A 100 12.97 -4.99 -7.85
N LYS A 101 12.91 -6.05 -7.03
CA LYS A 101 11.64 -6.66 -6.60
C LYS A 101 10.77 -5.67 -5.81
N LEU A 102 11.39 -4.85 -4.96
CA LEU A 102 10.68 -3.86 -4.15
C LEU A 102 10.11 -2.73 -5.00
N LEU A 103 10.85 -2.24 -6.01
CA LEU A 103 10.33 -1.26 -6.96
C LEU A 103 9.11 -1.81 -7.73
N GLN A 104 9.11 -3.09 -8.12
CA GLN A 104 7.94 -3.71 -8.75
C GLN A 104 6.70 -3.68 -7.85
N LYS A 105 6.88 -3.79 -6.52
CA LYS A 105 5.77 -3.71 -5.56
C LYS A 105 5.11 -2.33 -5.51
N MET A 106 5.80 -1.26 -5.93
CA MET A 106 5.18 0.07 -6.04
C MET A 106 4.09 0.09 -7.10
N THR A 107 4.31 -0.57 -8.24
CA THR A 107 3.31 -0.69 -9.31
C THR A 107 2.13 -1.52 -8.85
N ASP A 108 2.38 -2.65 -8.18
CA ASP A 108 1.33 -3.49 -7.58
C ASP A 108 0.47 -2.67 -6.58
N LEU A 109 1.09 -1.86 -5.73
CA LEU A 109 0.39 -0.99 -4.77
C LEU A 109 -0.52 0.04 -5.46
N ARG A 110 -0.04 0.66 -6.54
CA ARG A 110 -0.85 1.62 -7.32
C ARG A 110 -2.11 0.96 -7.85
N GLN A 111 -2.01 -0.25 -8.41
CA GLN A 111 -3.16 -0.99 -8.89
C GLN A 111 -4.15 -1.32 -7.75
N ILE A 112 -3.65 -1.78 -6.60
CA ILE A 112 -4.49 -2.09 -5.44
C ILE A 112 -5.25 -0.86 -4.95
N VAL A 113 -4.62 0.31 -4.95
CA VAL A 113 -5.28 1.57 -4.59
C VAL A 113 -6.36 1.92 -5.61
N THR A 114 -6.08 1.82 -6.91
CA THR A 114 -7.08 2.06 -7.97
C THR A 114 -8.30 1.15 -7.83
N ASP A 115 -8.10 -0.16 -7.65
CA ASP A 115 -9.18 -1.12 -7.47
C ASP A 115 -9.96 -0.85 -6.17
N HIS A 116 -9.27 -0.42 -5.12
CA HIS A 116 -9.90 -0.08 -3.85
C HIS A 116 -10.78 1.17 -3.95
N VAL A 117 -10.32 2.21 -4.67
CA VAL A 117 -11.11 3.41 -4.93
C VAL A 117 -12.38 3.06 -5.71
N HIS A 118 -12.27 2.22 -6.75
CA HIS A 118 -13.44 1.78 -7.51
C HIS A 118 -14.46 1.03 -6.62
N LEU A 119 -13.98 0.14 -5.75
CA LEU A 119 -14.84 -0.56 -4.79
C LEU A 119 -15.53 0.40 -3.81
N ILE A 120 -14.82 1.43 -3.32
CA ILE A 120 -15.42 2.46 -2.46
C ILE A 120 -16.49 3.25 -3.23
N GLN A 121 -16.25 3.61 -4.49
CA GLN A 121 -17.24 4.28 -5.33
C GLN A 121 -18.49 3.42 -5.56
N LEU A 122 -18.33 2.10 -5.74
CA LEU A 122 -19.45 1.16 -5.82
C LEU A 122 -20.24 1.15 -4.51
N LEU A 123 -19.55 1.00 -3.37
CA LEU A 123 -20.19 1.00 -2.06
C LEU A 123 -20.98 2.29 -1.79
N LYS A 124 -20.43 3.46 -2.12
CA LYS A 124 -21.15 4.75 -2.01
C LYS A 124 -22.45 4.80 -2.82
N LYS A 125 -22.54 4.06 -3.92
CA LYS A 125 -23.74 4.01 -4.78
C LYS A 125 -24.76 2.98 -4.30
N THR A 126 -24.30 1.87 -3.73
CA THR A 126 -25.16 0.73 -3.37
C THR A 126 -25.61 0.73 -1.91
N GLU A 127 -24.82 1.33 -1.02
CA GLU A 127 -25.06 1.31 0.43
C GLU A 127 -25.60 2.65 0.91
N VAL A 128 -26.89 2.68 1.25
CA VAL A 128 -27.63 3.91 1.60
C VAL A 128 -27.04 4.64 2.83
N ASP A 129 -26.54 3.88 3.81
CA ASP A 129 -26.02 4.42 5.08
C ASP A 129 -24.50 4.58 5.09
N MET A 130 -23.81 4.36 3.96
CA MET A 130 -22.35 4.44 3.95
C MET A 130 -21.86 5.90 3.95
N CYS A 131 -21.46 6.35 5.13
CA CYS A 131 -20.76 7.62 5.31
C CYS A 131 -19.25 7.39 5.42
N LEU A 132 -18.49 7.82 4.40
CA LEU A 132 -17.04 7.91 4.51
C LEU A 132 -16.66 9.05 5.46
N HIS A 133 -15.64 8.85 6.28
CA HIS A 133 -15.06 9.91 7.09
C HIS A 133 -14.60 11.09 6.20
N PRO A 134 -14.80 12.37 6.58
CA PRO A 134 -14.47 13.53 5.74
C PRO A 134 -13.04 13.53 5.19
N LEU A 135 -12.05 13.13 6.01
CA LEU A 135 -10.66 13.00 5.56
C LEU A 135 -10.49 11.98 4.43
N LEU A 136 -11.18 10.84 4.50
CA LEU A 136 -11.13 9.83 3.44
C LEU A 136 -11.83 10.31 2.18
N GLN A 137 -12.89 11.11 2.32
CA GLN A 137 -13.54 11.74 1.17
C GLN A 137 -12.56 12.64 0.43
N GLU A 138 -11.82 13.50 1.13
CA GLU A 138 -10.85 14.39 0.51
C GLU A 138 -9.71 13.62 -0.18
N ILE A 139 -9.16 12.59 0.47
CA ILE A 139 -8.11 11.75 -0.12
C ILE A 139 -8.60 11.09 -1.42
N ILE A 140 -9.85 10.59 -1.45
CA ILE A 140 -10.41 9.83 -2.57
C ILE A 140 -10.97 10.73 -3.67
N LYS A 141 -11.37 11.97 -3.35
CA LYS A 141 -12.07 12.88 -4.26
C LYS A 141 -11.32 13.11 -5.57
N ASP A 142 -9.99 13.21 -5.49
CA ASP A 142 -9.11 13.50 -6.63
C ASP A 142 -8.27 12.27 -7.03
N LEU A 143 -8.53 11.10 -6.43
CA LEU A 143 -7.95 9.82 -6.85
C LEU A 143 -8.81 9.24 -7.99
N TYR A 144 -8.39 9.53 -9.23
CA TYR A 144 -8.91 9.00 -10.51
C TYR A 144 -10.37 9.36 -10.86
#